data_AF-A0A8H6ZZB3-F1
#
_entry.id   AF-A0A8H6ZZB3-F1
#
_cell.length_a   1.000
_cell.length_b   1.000
_cell.length_c   1.000
_cell.angle_alpha   90.00
_cell.angle_beta   90.00
_cell.angle_gamma   90.00
#
_symmetry.space_group_name_H-M   'P 1'
#
loop_
_entity.id
_entity.type
_entity.pdbx_description
1 polymer ?
#
loop_
_entity_poly.entity_id
_entity_poly.type
_entity_poly.pdbx_seq_one_letter_code
_entity_poly.pdbx_strand_id
1 'polypeptide(L)'
;MLSTPNSLVATLSIALGLITTPVIAAGGFPPINSSPGACGILPADASCEALFTACVESRDRLPTILDLLLLPVSAMRIAGTNGQVTLPSYRAWYTAQVHAANPNTDKLVDLALIREAFDIMAAWTDTCDNASIPKGNFLDWFQWSSTVRGPQTTCGLMVNCPSTFVSYCIDLAVSCAHNDNAVSNPFSIPECVAGALCWEDGVNSFLQAVTCRNNFEFNRGVQAPVSTAVPALTSSILPSSISFSAFSDFIVEQMSRFGTRAPGSATPLSGRWSLIVAWTNFCTTNIVPRANLSDLLRYSFTKLTSTTCTGGSQCTPDPNASCEQLFQACVASPNVLTNPYTNINCVLAATCKEGGINAFGEAVGCAKNTQSNPRAYPRLSSSVFNALAFGDGFVNQQNYIDSYYGALSTLPNPSWPDVAYVIGKWTTIQTWTAFPSGEVPYGNFADFLQYA
;
A
#
# COMPACT_ATOMS: atom_id res chain seq x y z
N MET A 1 9.05 -36.41 38.33
CA MET A 1 8.04 -36.29 37.27
C MET A 1 7.97 -34.82 36.86
N LEU A 2 8.33 -34.56 35.59
CA LEU A 2 7.96 -33.44 34.67
C LEU A 2 7.82 -32.02 35.26
N SER A 3 8.73 -31.06 35.02
CA SER A 3 9.10 -30.29 33.80
C SER A 3 8.26 -29.01 33.53
N THR A 4 8.88 -27.88 33.87
CA THR A 4 9.03 -26.53 33.23
C THR A 4 8.58 -26.30 31.77
N PRO A 5 8.66 -25.05 31.19
CA PRO A 5 8.86 -23.70 31.78
C PRO A 5 8.01 -22.55 31.16
N ASN A 6 7.95 -21.41 31.85
CA ASN A 6 7.80 -20.07 31.26
C ASN A 6 8.54 -19.05 32.15
N SER A 7 9.14 -18.03 31.54
CA SER A 7 9.85 -16.87 32.13
C SER A 7 11.37 -16.98 32.28
N LEU A 8 12.07 -16.59 31.21
CA LEU A 8 13.42 -16.03 31.24
C LEU A 8 13.48 -14.87 30.21
N VAL A 9 12.72 -13.81 30.48
CA VAL A 9 12.80 -12.52 29.77
C VAL A 9 12.85 -11.42 30.83
N ALA A 10 13.96 -11.36 31.56
CA ALA A 10 14.38 -10.20 32.35
C ALA A 10 15.78 -10.51 32.87
N THR A 11 16.66 -9.51 32.88
CA THR A 11 18.04 -9.55 33.40
C THR A 11 19.07 -10.33 32.59
N LEU A 12 19.52 -9.75 31.47
CA LEU A 12 20.89 -9.92 30.98
C LEU A 12 21.47 -8.58 30.47
N SER A 13 21.34 -7.55 31.29
CA SER A 13 22.17 -6.34 31.20
C SER A 13 23.23 -6.47 32.29
N ILE A 14 24.50 -6.24 31.95
CA ILE A 14 25.69 -6.28 32.84
C ILE A 14 26.36 -7.67 32.91
N ALA A 15 27.20 -7.99 31.91
CA ALA A 15 28.52 -8.65 32.04
C ALA A 15 29.01 -9.20 30.68
N LEU A 16 29.29 -8.34 29.71
CA LEU A 16 30.16 -8.67 28.57
C LEU A 16 31.15 -7.53 28.33
N GLY A 17 31.95 -7.25 29.36
CA GLY A 17 33.25 -6.62 29.18
C GLY A 17 34.29 -7.73 29.05
N LEU A 18 35.13 -7.64 28.01
CA LEU A 18 36.29 -8.50 27.74
C LEU A 18 35.96 -9.93 27.27
N ILE A 19 35.91 -10.14 25.95
CA ILE A 19 36.58 -11.21 25.19
C ILE A 19 36.27 -10.96 23.71
N THR A 20 37.32 -10.72 22.93
CA THR A 20 37.32 -10.52 21.48
C THR A 20 37.20 -11.87 20.77
N THR A 21 36.02 -12.19 20.23
CA THR A 21 35.86 -13.26 19.23
C THR A 21 35.06 -12.71 18.04
N PRO A 22 35.59 -12.79 16.79
CA PRO A 22 34.88 -12.31 15.62
C PRO A 22 33.89 -13.38 15.19
N VAL A 23 32.61 -13.15 15.46
CA VAL A 23 31.52 -13.95 14.90
C VAL A 23 31.22 -13.39 13.52
N ILE A 24 31.08 -14.28 12.52
CA ILE A 24 30.86 -13.94 11.11
C ILE A 24 29.54 -13.18 10.99
N ALA A 25 29.64 -11.85 10.93
CA ALA A 25 28.53 -10.97 10.65
C ALA A 25 28.16 -11.11 9.17
N ALA A 26 26.97 -11.64 8.87
CA ALA A 26 26.35 -11.41 7.57
C ALA A 26 26.14 -9.91 7.42
N GLY A 27 26.69 -9.30 6.36
CA GLY A 27 26.86 -7.85 6.20
C GLY A 27 25.57 -7.04 6.14
N GLY A 28 24.90 -6.87 7.29
CA GLY A 28 23.73 -6.02 7.50
C GLY A 28 23.69 -5.37 8.89
N PHE A 29 24.79 -5.36 9.64
CA PHE A 29 24.81 -4.80 11.00
C PHE A 29 25.19 -3.30 11.00
N PRO A 30 24.33 -2.39 11.48
CA PRO A 30 24.76 -1.08 11.97
C PRO A 30 25.43 -1.23 13.35
N PRO A 31 26.15 -0.20 13.84
CA PRO A 31 27.01 -0.32 15.02
C PRO A 31 26.27 -0.55 16.35
N ILE A 32 27.05 -1.04 17.32
CA ILE A 32 26.70 -1.61 18.63
C ILE A 32 25.86 -0.68 19.56
N ASN A 33 25.66 0.58 19.19
CA ASN A 33 25.08 1.64 20.00
C ASN A 33 23.70 2.15 19.57
N SER A 34 23.02 1.50 18.62
CA SER A 34 21.57 1.68 18.38
C SER A 34 20.74 0.56 19.03
N SER A 35 19.53 0.86 19.52
CA SER A 35 18.59 -0.14 20.03
C SER A 35 18.45 -1.34 19.07
N PRO A 36 18.30 -2.57 19.59
CA PRO A 36 18.54 -3.79 18.83
C PRO A 36 17.47 -4.02 17.76
N GLY A 37 17.82 -3.72 16.51
CA GLY A 37 17.30 -4.38 15.32
C GLY A 37 18.50 -4.97 14.58
N ALA A 38 18.69 -6.29 14.64
CA ALA A 38 19.91 -6.97 14.22
C ALA A 38 20.20 -6.99 12.69
N CYS A 39 19.54 -6.12 11.91
CA CYS A 39 19.59 -6.06 10.44
C CYS A 39 19.48 -4.64 9.86
N GLY A 40 19.81 -3.59 10.62
CA GLY A 40 19.68 -2.21 10.15
C GLY A 40 18.54 -1.43 10.81
N ILE A 41 18.46 -0.14 10.45
CA ILE A 41 17.44 0.83 10.90
C ILE A 41 16.08 0.57 10.21
N LEU A 42 16.05 -0.33 9.23
CA LEU A 42 14.86 -0.75 8.49
C LEU A 42 14.53 -2.22 8.83
N PRO A 43 13.25 -2.60 8.82
CA PRO A 43 12.84 -3.95 9.20
C PRO A 43 13.52 -5.01 8.33
N ALA A 44 14.19 -5.94 9.01
CA ALA A 44 14.80 -7.12 8.45
C ALA A 44 13.78 -7.99 7.71
N ASP A 45 14.09 -8.44 6.49
CA ASP A 45 13.40 -9.60 5.91
C ASP A 45 13.71 -10.88 6.72
N ALA A 46 12.93 -11.95 6.53
CA ALA A 46 13.15 -13.21 7.23
C ALA A 46 14.50 -13.88 6.93
N SER A 47 15.13 -13.59 5.79
CA SER A 47 16.45 -14.14 5.44
C SER A 47 17.55 -13.61 6.37
N CYS A 48 17.49 -12.33 6.73
CA CYS A 48 18.42 -11.73 7.68
C CYS A 48 18.23 -12.26 9.11
N GLU A 49 17.00 -12.47 9.57
CA GLU A 49 16.74 -13.08 10.88
C GLU A 49 17.16 -14.55 10.95
N ALA A 50 16.98 -15.31 9.88
CA ALA A 50 17.46 -16.69 9.82
C ALA A 50 18.98 -16.74 10.02
N LEU A 51 19.73 -15.87 9.34
CA LEU A 51 21.17 -15.74 9.51
C LEU A 51 21.56 -15.32 10.93
N PHE A 52 20.86 -14.34 11.49
CA PHE A 52 21.12 -13.88 12.86
C PHE A 52 20.87 -14.98 13.89
N THR A 53 19.75 -15.69 13.78
CA THR A 53 19.38 -16.79 14.68
C THR A 53 20.42 -17.91 14.60
N ALA A 54 20.76 -18.36 13.38
CA ALA A 54 21.80 -19.37 13.20
C ALA A 54 23.16 -18.94 13.77
N CYS A 55 23.51 -17.66 13.62
CA CYS A 55 24.70 -17.07 14.22
C CYS A 55 24.66 -17.14 15.76
N VAL A 56 23.55 -16.77 16.40
CA VAL A 56 23.41 -16.82 17.86
C VAL A 56 23.42 -18.27 18.37
N GLU A 57 22.71 -19.18 17.72
CA GLU A 57 22.64 -20.60 18.11
C GLU A 57 23.98 -21.32 17.92
N SER A 58 24.79 -20.92 16.94
CA SER A 58 26.15 -21.44 16.77
C SER A 58 27.07 -21.10 17.95
N ARG A 59 26.75 -20.06 18.73
CA ARG A 59 27.55 -19.57 19.86
C ARG A 59 27.44 -20.46 21.10
N ASP A 60 26.39 -21.27 21.23
CA ASP A 60 26.25 -22.28 22.28
C ASP A 60 27.11 -23.54 22.03
N ARG A 61 27.76 -23.63 20.86
CA ARG A 61 28.85 -24.56 20.58
C ARG A 61 30.16 -23.77 20.56
N LEU A 62 30.78 -23.58 21.73
CA LEU A 62 32.11 -22.97 21.89
C LEU A 62 33.09 -23.36 20.76
N PRO A 63 33.47 -22.44 19.86
CA PRO A 63 34.60 -22.68 18.97
C PRO A 63 35.87 -22.17 19.64
N THR A 64 36.87 -23.05 19.71
CA THR A 64 38.21 -22.75 20.20
C THR A 64 38.98 -21.86 19.20
N ILE A 65 40.13 -21.34 19.64
CA ILE A 65 41.12 -20.50 18.91
C ILE A 65 41.41 -20.95 17.45
N LEU A 66 41.08 -22.18 17.06
CA LEU A 66 41.22 -22.70 15.70
C LEU A 66 40.32 -21.98 14.67
N ASP A 67 39.19 -21.40 15.07
CA ASP A 67 38.29 -20.68 14.15
C ASP A 67 38.71 -19.23 13.89
N LEU A 68 39.60 -18.65 14.71
CA LEU A 68 40.23 -17.35 14.41
C LEU A 68 41.13 -17.42 13.17
N LEU A 69 41.57 -18.62 12.78
CA LEU A 69 42.32 -18.87 11.54
C LEU A 69 41.41 -19.04 10.30
N LEU A 70 40.08 -18.98 10.44
CA LEU A 70 39.11 -19.17 9.35
C LEU A 70 38.53 -17.87 8.76
N LEU A 71 38.75 -16.71 9.37
CA LEU A 71 38.45 -15.39 8.76
C LEU A 71 39.02 -15.23 7.33
N PRO A 72 40.26 -15.66 7.04
CA PRO A 72 40.82 -15.62 5.69
C PRO A 72 40.10 -16.55 4.70
N VAL A 73 39.52 -17.66 5.20
CA VAL A 73 38.91 -18.77 4.44
C VAL A 73 37.47 -18.43 4.03
N SER A 74 36.68 -17.81 4.92
CA SER A 74 35.34 -17.32 4.57
C SER A 74 35.39 -16.15 3.59
N ALA A 75 36.32 -15.21 3.76
CA ALA A 75 36.57 -14.16 2.76
C ALA A 75 37.21 -14.70 1.46
N MET A 76 37.83 -15.89 1.48
CA MET A 76 38.28 -16.61 0.27
C MET A 76 37.14 -17.23 -0.52
N ARG A 77 35.98 -17.49 0.11
CA ARG A 77 34.76 -18.00 -0.56
C ARG A 77 33.91 -16.88 -1.15
N ILE A 78 34.01 -15.66 -0.60
CA ILE A 78 33.27 -14.47 -1.07
C ILE A 78 34.05 -13.73 -2.17
N ALA A 79 35.36 -13.56 -1.97
CA ALA A 79 36.22 -12.95 -2.97
C ALA A 79 36.52 -13.97 -4.08
N GLY A 80 36.42 -13.55 -5.34
CA GLY A 80 36.85 -14.37 -6.48
C GLY A 80 38.35 -14.68 -6.43
N THR A 81 38.84 -15.48 -7.37
CA THR A 81 40.28 -15.82 -7.49
C THR A 81 41.20 -14.61 -7.66
N ASN A 82 40.64 -13.45 -8.05
CA ASN A 82 41.32 -12.16 -8.17
C ASN A 82 41.39 -11.35 -6.86
N GLY A 83 40.90 -11.86 -5.73
CA GLY A 83 40.91 -11.17 -4.45
C GLY A 83 39.93 -9.99 -4.36
N GLN A 84 38.95 -9.93 -5.26
CA GLN A 84 37.92 -8.90 -5.31
C GLN A 84 36.56 -9.48 -4.89
N VAL A 85 35.80 -8.71 -4.12
CA VAL A 85 34.42 -9.01 -3.74
C VAL A 85 33.51 -8.20 -4.65
N THR A 86 32.64 -8.88 -5.39
CA THR A 86 31.71 -8.26 -6.34
C THR A 86 30.28 -8.43 -5.83
N LEU A 87 29.33 -7.62 -6.31
CA LEU A 87 27.92 -7.81 -5.95
C LEU A 87 27.42 -9.24 -6.26
N PRO A 88 27.71 -9.85 -7.44
CA PRO A 88 27.34 -11.25 -7.70
C PRO A 88 27.94 -12.24 -6.71
N SER A 89 29.21 -12.07 -6.32
CA SER A 89 29.87 -12.99 -5.39
C SER A 89 29.37 -12.81 -3.95
N TYR A 90 29.04 -11.58 -3.56
CA TYR A 90 28.39 -11.28 -2.28
C TYR A 90 26.98 -11.85 -2.21
N ARG A 91 26.16 -11.66 -3.26
CA ARG A 91 24.81 -12.24 -3.39
C ARG A 91 24.85 -13.76 -3.28
N ALA A 92 25.70 -14.42 -4.08
CA ALA A 92 25.82 -15.88 -4.07
C ALA A 92 26.21 -16.41 -2.69
N TRP A 93 27.15 -15.74 -2.02
CA TRP A 93 27.51 -16.09 -0.66
C TRP A 93 26.36 -15.91 0.32
N TYR A 94 25.71 -14.74 0.32
CA TYR A 94 24.61 -14.43 1.24
C TYR A 94 23.48 -15.46 1.10
N THR A 95 23.03 -15.71 -0.13
CA THR A 95 21.99 -16.72 -0.43
C THR A 95 22.40 -18.10 0.07
N ALA A 96 23.66 -18.52 -0.13
CA ALA A 96 24.14 -19.80 0.37
C ALA A 96 24.15 -19.89 1.90
N GLN A 97 24.45 -18.78 2.59
CA GLN A 97 24.36 -18.75 4.06
C GLN A 97 22.90 -18.82 4.54
N VAL A 98 21.98 -18.10 3.89
CA VAL A 98 20.54 -18.15 4.22
C VAL A 98 20.03 -19.57 4.05
N HIS A 99 20.32 -20.19 2.91
CA HIS A 99 19.92 -21.56 2.62
C HIS A 99 20.43 -22.55 3.66
N ALA A 100 21.70 -22.40 4.08
CA ALA A 100 22.29 -23.25 5.12
C ALA A 100 21.66 -23.03 6.51
N ALA A 101 21.26 -21.80 6.82
CA ALA A 101 20.60 -21.46 8.07
C ALA A 101 19.14 -21.94 8.11
N ASN A 102 18.38 -21.68 7.05
CA ASN A 102 17.01 -22.11 6.90
C ASN A 102 16.62 -22.23 5.41
N PRO A 103 16.52 -23.44 4.86
CA PRO A 103 16.13 -23.64 3.45
C PRO A 103 14.75 -23.07 3.09
N ASN A 104 13.85 -22.88 4.07
CA ASN A 104 12.52 -22.34 3.81
C ASN A 104 12.52 -20.83 3.54
N THR A 105 13.61 -20.12 3.84
CA THR A 105 13.73 -18.67 3.63
C THR A 105 14.42 -18.28 2.32
N ASP A 106 14.77 -19.25 1.46
CA ASP A 106 15.34 -18.98 0.13
C ASP A 106 14.48 -18.03 -0.70
N LYS A 107 13.14 -18.15 -0.59
CA LYS A 107 12.15 -17.32 -1.29
C LYS A 107 11.98 -15.93 -0.69
N LEU A 108 12.72 -15.61 0.38
CA LEU A 108 12.66 -14.34 1.10
C LEU A 108 14.00 -13.61 1.08
N VAL A 109 14.95 -14.06 0.25
CA VAL A 109 16.22 -13.37 0.06
C VAL A 109 15.99 -12.10 -0.76
N ASP A 110 15.93 -10.94 -0.09
CA ASP A 110 15.73 -9.66 -0.76
C ASP A 110 17.01 -9.18 -1.44
N LEU A 111 17.05 -9.27 -2.77
CA LEU A 111 18.18 -8.81 -3.56
C LEU A 111 18.37 -7.29 -3.51
N ALA A 112 17.29 -6.53 -3.31
CA ALA A 112 17.40 -5.10 -3.14
C ALA A 112 18.13 -4.79 -1.83
N LEU A 113 17.83 -5.51 -0.75
CA LEU A 113 18.54 -5.38 0.52
C LEU A 113 20.02 -5.78 0.40
N ILE A 114 20.32 -6.90 -0.28
CA ILE A 114 21.70 -7.31 -0.55
C ILE A 114 22.45 -6.23 -1.33
N ARG A 115 21.80 -5.62 -2.33
CA ARG A 115 22.38 -4.53 -3.11
C ARG A 115 22.64 -3.30 -2.25
N GLU A 116 21.67 -2.89 -1.43
CA GLU A 116 21.81 -1.75 -0.52
C GLU A 116 23.00 -1.93 0.40
N ALA A 117 23.09 -3.10 1.04
CA ALA A 117 24.20 -3.44 1.92
C ALA A 117 25.55 -3.41 1.18
N PHE A 118 25.60 -3.94 -0.04
CA PHE A 118 26.80 -3.90 -0.86
C PHE A 118 27.21 -2.47 -1.24
N ASP A 119 26.26 -1.62 -1.62
CA ASP A 119 26.52 -0.23 -1.99
C ASP A 119 27.00 0.60 -0.79
N ILE A 120 26.52 0.31 0.42
CA ILE A 120 27.03 0.92 1.67
C ILE A 120 28.49 0.51 1.91
N MET A 121 28.81 -0.78 1.76
CA MET A 121 30.19 -1.27 1.90
C MET A 121 31.11 -0.68 0.83
N ALA A 122 30.64 -0.60 -0.41
CA ALA A 122 31.39 0.00 -1.51
C ALA A 122 31.66 1.50 -1.27
N ALA A 123 30.67 2.24 -0.76
CA ALA A 123 30.82 3.66 -0.43
C ALA A 123 31.81 3.88 0.71
N TRP A 124 31.75 3.07 1.77
CA TRP A 124 32.70 3.19 2.88
C TRP A 124 34.14 2.86 2.47
N THR A 125 34.30 1.91 1.55
CA THR A 125 35.63 1.50 1.04
C THR A 125 36.14 2.38 -0.11
N ASP A 126 35.42 3.44 -0.48
CA ASP A 126 35.72 4.33 -1.60
C ASP A 126 35.90 3.58 -2.94
N THR A 127 35.00 2.63 -3.20
CA THR A 127 35.05 1.74 -4.38
C THR A 127 33.80 1.78 -5.27
N CYS A 128 32.98 2.82 -5.14
CA CYS A 128 31.74 2.98 -5.91
C CYS A 128 31.93 2.85 -7.44
N ASP A 129 33.06 3.34 -7.97
CA ASP A 129 33.35 3.32 -9.40
C ASP A 129 33.86 1.97 -9.92
N ASN A 130 34.31 1.08 -9.03
CA ASN A 130 35.03 -0.15 -9.40
C ASN A 130 34.15 -1.40 -9.45
N ALA A 131 32.85 -1.27 -9.11
CA ALA A 131 31.88 -2.37 -9.00
C ALA A 131 32.38 -3.58 -8.16
N SER A 132 33.42 -3.38 -7.35
CA SER A 132 34.14 -4.41 -6.61
C SER A 132 34.92 -3.82 -5.45
N ILE A 133 34.97 -4.57 -4.35
CA ILE A 133 35.64 -4.20 -3.11
C ILE A 133 36.85 -5.12 -2.94
N PRO A 134 38.07 -4.59 -2.79
CA PRO A 134 39.24 -5.39 -2.48
C PRO A 134 39.03 -6.20 -1.19
N LYS A 135 39.48 -7.46 -1.16
CA LYS A 135 39.32 -8.36 0.00
C LYS A 135 39.79 -7.73 1.30
N GLY A 136 40.91 -7.00 1.29
CA GLY A 136 41.43 -6.29 2.46
C GLY A 136 40.41 -5.28 3.00
N ASN A 137 39.96 -4.37 2.14
CA ASN A 137 38.96 -3.35 2.48
C ASN A 137 37.62 -3.95 2.94
N PHE A 138 37.21 -5.08 2.34
CA PHE A 138 36.00 -5.80 2.75
C PHE A 138 36.15 -6.40 4.16
N LEU A 139 37.33 -6.91 4.53
CA LEU A 139 37.62 -7.37 5.89
C LEU A 139 37.70 -6.19 6.88
N ASP A 140 38.28 -5.07 6.45
CA ASP A 140 38.37 -3.86 7.26
C ASP A 140 36.99 -3.30 7.60
N TRP A 141 36.03 -3.38 6.68
CA TRP A 141 34.64 -3.02 6.99
C TRP A 141 34.11 -3.78 8.21
N PHE A 142 34.30 -5.10 8.31
CA PHE A 142 33.84 -5.87 9.47
C PHE A 142 34.57 -5.55 10.78
N GLN A 143 35.83 -5.10 10.69
CA GLN A 143 36.65 -4.81 11.87
C GLN A 143 36.46 -3.38 12.37
N TRP A 144 36.29 -2.43 11.45
CA TRP A 144 36.42 -1.00 11.73
C TRP A 144 35.15 -0.18 11.49
N SER A 145 34.11 -0.75 10.87
CA SER A 145 32.83 -0.05 10.70
C SER A 145 32.14 0.14 12.06
N SER A 146 32.44 1.27 12.69
CA SER A 146 31.86 1.67 13.98
C SER A 146 30.77 2.73 13.81
N THR A 147 30.73 3.41 12.66
CA THR A 147 29.62 4.26 12.20
C THR A 147 29.64 4.35 10.68
N VAL A 148 28.46 4.35 10.04
CA VAL A 148 28.31 4.70 8.61
C VAL A 148 28.38 6.23 8.48
N ARG A 149 29.55 6.82 8.75
CA ARG A 149 29.78 8.27 8.64
C ARG A 149 31.01 8.52 7.77
N GLY A 150 30.78 8.56 6.46
CA GLY A 150 31.70 9.07 5.45
C GLY A 150 30.98 10.09 4.53
N PRO A 151 31.69 10.84 3.68
CA PRO A 151 31.12 11.85 2.79
C PRO A 151 30.12 11.29 1.74
N GLN A 152 30.10 9.96 1.55
CA GLN A 152 29.04 9.23 0.84
C GLN A 152 28.46 8.14 1.74
N THR A 153 27.15 8.15 1.96
CA THR A 153 26.44 7.10 2.72
C THR A 153 26.01 5.94 1.83
N THR A 154 25.93 6.14 0.52
CA THR A 154 25.61 5.13 -0.50
C THR A 154 26.29 5.53 -1.82
N CYS A 155 26.62 4.57 -2.68
CA CYS A 155 27.18 4.85 -4.01
C CYS A 155 26.17 5.49 -5.00
N GLY A 156 24.95 5.83 -4.56
CA GLY A 156 23.90 6.39 -5.42
C GLY A 156 23.41 5.44 -6.52
N LEU A 157 23.84 4.18 -6.50
CA LEU A 157 23.53 3.16 -7.50
C LEU A 157 22.13 2.54 -7.30
N MET A 158 21.48 2.80 -6.16
CA MET A 158 20.19 2.25 -5.81
C MET A 158 19.08 3.31 -5.92
N VAL A 159 17.99 2.97 -6.61
CA VAL A 159 16.69 3.58 -6.36
C VAL A 159 16.13 2.88 -5.13
N ASN A 160 16.01 3.59 -4.00
CA ASN A 160 15.48 3.02 -2.77
C ASN A 160 14.11 2.37 -3.04
N CYS A 161 14.04 1.04 -2.93
CA CYS A 161 12.78 0.32 -3.00
C CYS A 161 11.95 0.69 -1.76
N PRO A 162 10.67 1.04 -1.89
CA PRO A 162 9.83 1.29 -0.73
C PRO A 162 9.84 0.11 0.24
N SER A 163 9.85 0.46 1.53
CA SER A 163 9.81 -0.45 2.67
C SER A 163 8.68 -0.04 3.60
N THR A 164 8.19 -0.97 4.41
CA THR A 164 7.17 -0.71 5.44
C THR A 164 7.66 -1.24 6.79
N PHE A 165 7.22 -0.65 7.90
CA PHE A 165 7.60 -1.09 9.26
C PHE A 165 7.06 -2.48 9.64
N VAL A 166 6.15 -3.03 8.84
CA VAL A 166 5.56 -4.36 9.04
C VAL A 166 6.39 -5.43 8.33
N SER A 167 7.24 -6.14 9.08
CA SER A 167 8.22 -7.09 8.53
C SER A 167 7.59 -8.20 7.66
N TYR A 168 6.49 -8.82 8.08
CA TYR A 168 5.82 -9.85 7.28
C TYR A 168 5.23 -9.32 5.96
N CYS A 169 4.93 -8.02 5.87
CA CYS A 169 4.49 -7.42 4.60
C CYS A 169 5.65 -7.24 3.61
N ILE A 170 6.87 -7.04 4.11
CA ILE A 170 8.07 -7.06 3.28
C ILE A 170 8.30 -8.49 2.79
N ASP A 171 8.21 -9.50 3.65
CA ASP A 171 8.38 -10.90 3.24
C ASP A 171 7.40 -11.27 2.11
N LEU A 172 6.13 -10.85 2.20
CA LEU A 172 5.14 -11.05 1.13
C LEU A 172 5.48 -10.27 -0.15
N ALA A 173 5.99 -9.04 -0.03
CA ALA A 173 6.40 -8.23 -1.18
C ALA A 173 7.64 -8.82 -1.89
N VAL A 174 8.61 -9.32 -1.14
CA VAL A 174 9.79 -10.03 -1.66
C VAL A 174 9.35 -11.31 -2.37
N SER A 175 8.52 -12.12 -1.71
CA SER A 175 8.00 -13.35 -2.29
C SER A 175 7.20 -13.09 -3.57
N CYS A 176 6.34 -12.07 -3.57
CA CYS A 176 5.63 -11.60 -4.75
C CYS A 176 6.61 -11.22 -5.87
N ALA A 177 7.66 -10.45 -5.58
CA ALA A 177 8.60 -9.96 -6.57
C ALA A 177 9.41 -11.06 -7.27
N HIS A 178 9.58 -12.23 -6.67
CA HIS A 178 10.19 -13.40 -7.33
C HIS A 178 9.31 -14.03 -8.42
N ASN A 179 8.04 -13.60 -8.55
CA ASN A 179 7.18 -14.05 -9.63
C ASN A 179 7.35 -13.16 -10.87
N ASP A 180 7.53 -13.79 -12.03
CA ASP A 180 7.74 -13.08 -13.29
C ASP A 180 6.57 -12.16 -13.68
N ASN A 181 5.35 -12.53 -13.28
CA ASN A 181 4.11 -11.80 -13.58
C ASN A 181 3.75 -10.76 -12.50
N ALA A 182 4.59 -10.55 -11.49
CA ALA A 182 4.30 -9.66 -10.37
C ALA A 182 4.06 -8.20 -10.79
N VAL A 183 4.63 -7.78 -11.92
CA VAL A 183 4.46 -6.42 -12.45
C VAL A 183 3.27 -6.33 -13.41
N SER A 184 3.04 -7.35 -14.25
CA SER A 184 2.00 -7.32 -15.29
C SER A 184 0.63 -7.73 -14.78
N ASN A 185 0.56 -8.70 -13.86
CA ASN A 185 -0.68 -9.22 -13.30
C ASN A 185 -0.52 -9.63 -11.82
N PRO A 186 -0.18 -8.68 -10.93
CA PRO A 186 0.06 -8.97 -9.51
C PRO A 186 -1.12 -9.66 -8.84
N PHE A 187 -2.36 -9.27 -9.17
CA PHE A 187 -3.55 -9.80 -8.49
C PHE A 187 -4.03 -11.17 -9.04
N SER A 188 -3.18 -11.84 -9.82
CA SER A 188 -3.27 -13.27 -10.11
C SER A 188 -2.40 -14.14 -9.20
N ILE A 189 -1.56 -13.53 -8.35
CA ILE A 189 -0.57 -14.20 -7.50
C ILE A 189 -0.99 -14.05 -6.02
N PRO A 190 -1.24 -15.14 -5.28
CA PRO A 190 -1.71 -15.07 -3.90
C PRO A 190 -0.80 -14.26 -2.97
N GLU A 191 0.51 -14.41 -3.08
CA GLU A 191 1.50 -13.70 -2.27
C GLU A 191 1.47 -12.20 -2.53
N CYS A 192 1.26 -11.79 -3.80
CA CYS A 192 1.10 -10.38 -4.16
C CYS A 192 -0.21 -9.79 -3.63
N VAL A 193 -1.31 -10.57 -3.66
CA VAL A 193 -2.59 -10.14 -3.07
C VAL A 193 -2.45 -9.97 -1.56
N ALA A 194 -1.82 -10.93 -0.87
CA ALA A 194 -1.55 -10.85 0.56
C ALA A 194 -0.67 -9.63 0.91
N GLY A 195 0.44 -9.43 0.17
CA GLY A 195 1.33 -8.29 0.34
C GLY A 195 0.62 -6.95 0.14
N ALA A 196 -0.15 -6.80 -0.93
CA ALA A 196 -0.91 -5.58 -1.21
C ALA A 196 -1.95 -5.28 -0.12
N LEU A 197 -2.67 -6.31 0.34
CA LEU A 197 -3.69 -6.13 1.37
C LEU A 197 -3.10 -5.73 2.72
N CYS A 198 -1.87 -6.15 3.04
CA CYS A 198 -1.21 -5.79 4.30
C CYS A 198 -0.35 -4.51 4.20
N TRP A 199 0.01 -4.05 3.00
CA TRP A 199 0.89 -2.89 2.78
C TRP A 199 0.28 -1.57 3.27
N GLU A 200 0.90 -0.94 4.27
CA GLU A 200 0.30 0.22 4.93
C GLU A 200 0.21 1.47 4.06
N ASP A 201 1.18 1.69 3.17
CA ASP A 201 1.36 2.97 2.47
C ASP A 201 0.53 3.09 1.17
N GLY A 202 -0.36 2.13 0.93
CA GLY A 202 -1.23 2.09 -0.25
C GLY A 202 -0.69 1.22 -1.38
N VAL A 203 -1.56 0.91 -2.34
CA VAL A 203 -1.25 -0.09 -3.37
C VAL A 203 -0.19 0.40 -4.37
N ASN A 204 -0.14 1.70 -4.67
CA ASN A 204 0.91 2.21 -5.56
C ASN A 204 2.31 2.08 -4.93
N SER A 205 2.41 2.32 -3.61
CA SER A 205 3.65 2.11 -2.86
C SER A 205 4.05 0.63 -2.86
N PHE A 206 3.08 -0.28 -2.68
CA PHE A 206 3.30 -1.72 -2.82
C PHE A 206 3.80 -2.12 -4.22
N LEU A 207 3.15 -1.65 -5.28
CA LEU A 207 3.54 -1.95 -6.66
C LEU A 207 4.92 -1.41 -6.99
N GLN A 208 5.29 -0.25 -6.43
CA GLN A 208 6.64 0.29 -6.53
C GLN A 208 7.66 -0.59 -5.78
N ALA A 209 7.33 -1.06 -4.57
CA ALA A 209 8.16 -1.97 -3.79
C ALA A 209 8.42 -3.30 -4.53
N VAL A 210 7.38 -3.89 -5.12
CA VAL A 210 7.44 -5.14 -5.89
C VAL A 210 8.20 -4.95 -7.19
N THR A 211 7.89 -3.90 -7.96
CA THR A 211 8.54 -3.65 -9.26
C THR A 211 10.03 -3.40 -9.10
N CYS A 212 10.42 -2.64 -8.07
CA CYS A 212 11.82 -2.39 -7.74
C CYS A 212 12.58 -3.70 -7.51
N ARG A 213 12.03 -4.61 -6.69
CA ARG A 213 12.63 -5.93 -6.41
C ARG A 213 12.61 -6.86 -7.62
N ASN A 214 11.51 -6.89 -8.36
CA ASN A 214 11.37 -7.70 -9.58
C ASN A 214 12.40 -7.28 -10.65
N ASN A 215 12.67 -5.98 -10.76
CA ASN A 215 13.72 -5.47 -11.64
C ASN A 215 15.11 -6.02 -11.26
N PHE A 216 15.41 -6.18 -9.97
CA PHE A 216 16.65 -6.83 -9.54
C PHE A 216 16.67 -8.34 -9.78
N GLU A 217 15.54 -9.01 -9.57
CA GLU A 217 15.44 -10.46 -9.78
C GLU A 217 15.65 -10.84 -11.24
N PHE A 218 14.96 -10.14 -12.14
CA PHE A 218 14.91 -10.48 -13.56
C PHE A 218 15.78 -9.57 -14.44
N ASN A 219 16.59 -8.71 -13.83
CA ASN A 219 17.45 -7.72 -14.51
C ASN A 219 16.67 -6.86 -15.53
N ARG A 220 15.63 -6.18 -15.03
CA ARG A 220 14.71 -5.35 -15.81
C ARG A 220 14.80 -3.88 -15.39
N GLY A 221 14.24 -3.01 -16.22
CA GLY A 221 14.12 -1.57 -15.96
C GLY A 221 12.69 -1.07 -16.14
N VAL A 222 11.71 -1.88 -15.76
CA VAL A 222 10.28 -1.54 -15.95
C VAL A 222 9.84 -0.56 -14.88
N GLN A 223 9.02 0.42 -15.27
CA GLN A 223 8.42 1.34 -14.31
C GLN A 223 7.26 0.66 -13.56
N ALA A 224 7.09 1.03 -12.30
CA ALA A 224 5.99 0.52 -11.50
C ALA A 224 4.64 0.92 -12.14
N PRO A 225 3.71 -0.02 -12.35
CA PRO A 225 2.39 0.31 -12.85
C PRO A 225 1.58 1.06 -11.78
N VAL A 226 0.64 1.89 -12.22
CA VAL A 226 -0.41 2.39 -11.34
C VAL A 226 -1.47 1.31 -11.13
N SER A 227 -2.03 1.21 -9.93
CA SER A 227 -2.96 0.14 -9.56
C SER A 227 -4.23 0.06 -10.43
N THR A 228 -4.63 1.15 -11.08
CA THR A 228 -5.76 1.16 -12.03
C THR A 228 -5.46 0.48 -13.36
N ALA A 229 -4.17 0.40 -13.74
CA ALA A 229 -3.71 -0.13 -15.00
C ALA A 229 -3.43 -1.65 -14.96
N VAL A 230 -3.38 -2.25 -13.77
CA VAL A 230 -3.22 -3.71 -13.62
C VAL A 230 -4.58 -4.44 -13.69
N PRO A 231 -4.61 -5.71 -14.13
CA PRO A 231 -5.81 -6.53 -14.12
C PRO A 231 -6.43 -6.66 -12.72
N ALA A 232 -7.75 -6.86 -12.68
CA ALA A 232 -8.49 -7.08 -11.43
C ALA A 232 -8.14 -8.43 -10.76
N LEU A 233 -8.51 -8.56 -9.49
CA LEU A 233 -8.30 -9.77 -8.70
C LEU A 233 -8.96 -10.99 -9.33
N THR A 234 -8.17 -12.06 -9.52
CA THR A 234 -8.66 -13.34 -10.04
C THR A 234 -9.58 -14.02 -9.02
N SER A 235 -10.67 -14.62 -9.51
CA SER A 235 -11.75 -15.13 -8.66
C SER A 235 -11.44 -16.35 -7.81
N SER A 236 -10.30 -17.02 -8.04
CA SER A 236 -9.89 -18.22 -7.31
C SER A 236 -9.05 -17.95 -6.06
N ILE A 237 -8.53 -16.72 -5.88
CA ILE A 237 -7.55 -16.44 -4.80
C ILE A 237 -8.24 -16.20 -3.45
N LEU A 238 -9.39 -15.54 -3.46
CA LEU A 238 -10.16 -15.22 -2.26
C LEU A 238 -11.59 -15.77 -2.38
N PRO A 239 -12.25 -16.11 -1.27
CA PRO A 239 -13.66 -16.48 -1.28
C PRO A 239 -14.53 -15.29 -1.71
N SER A 240 -15.79 -15.53 -2.08
CA SER A 240 -16.72 -14.48 -2.54
C SER A 240 -17.05 -13.42 -1.48
N SER A 241 -16.98 -13.80 -0.21
CA SER A 241 -17.18 -12.93 0.95
C SER A 241 -16.09 -13.20 1.98
N ILE A 242 -15.46 -12.14 2.48
CA ILE A 242 -14.27 -12.21 3.34
C ILE A 242 -14.62 -11.59 4.68
N SER A 243 -14.55 -12.39 5.74
CA SER A 243 -14.55 -11.93 7.14
C SER A 243 -13.13 -11.60 7.61
N PHE A 244 -12.98 -10.98 8.78
CA PHE A 244 -11.67 -10.84 9.41
C PHE A 244 -10.92 -12.17 9.54
N SER A 245 -11.61 -13.25 9.93
CA SER A 245 -10.99 -14.58 10.06
C SER A 245 -10.46 -15.07 8.72
N ALA A 246 -11.26 -15.01 7.65
CA ALA A 246 -10.84 -15.42 6.31
C ALA A 246 -9.66 -14.57 5.79
N PHE A 247 -9.66 -13.27 6.08
CA PHE A 247 -8.53 -12.38 5.77
C PHE A 247 -7.26 -12.77 6.54
N SER A 248 -7.38 -12.97 7.85
CA SER A 248 -6.25 -13.35 8.70
C SER A 248 -5.69 -14.71 8.30
N ASP A 249 -6.56 -15.70 8.08
CA ASP A 249 -6.19 -17.05 7.66
C ASP A 249 -5.47 -17.01 6.32
N PHE A 250 -5.93 -16.20 5.37
CA PHE A 250 -5.27 -16.04 4.08
C PHE A 250 -3.85 -15.48 4.22
N ILE A 251 -3.65 -14.40 4.99
CA ILE A 251 -2.31 -13.83 5.23
C ILE A 251 -1.40 -14.85 5.93
N VAL A 252 -1.91 -15.52 6.99
CA VAL A 252 -1.15 -16.52 7.75
C VAL A 252 -0.80 -17.71 6.87
N GLU A 253 -1.71 -18.17 6.01
CA GLU A 253 -1.45 -19.26 5.06
C GLU A 253 -0.31 -18.90 4.12
N GLN A 254 -0.32 -17.69 3.53
CA GLN A 254 0.77 -17.26 2.65
C GLN A 254 2.09 -17.18 3.41
N MET A 255 2.09 -16.66 4.64
CA MET A 255 3.30 -16.60 5.47
C MET A 255 3.82 -17.96 5.91
N SER A 256 2.93 -18.93 6.16
CA SER A 256 3.30 -20.28 6.62
C SER A 256 4.21 -21.01 5.62
N ARG A 257 4.15 -20.63 4.35
CA ARG A 257 4.99 -21.18 3.27
C ARG A 257 6.47 -20.86 3.43
N PHE A 258 6.83 -19.91 4.29
CA PHE A 258 8.21 -19.47 4.52
C PHE A 258 8.73 -19.74 5.95
N GLY A 259 7.89 -20.38 6.78
CA GLY A 259 8.30 -21.05 8.03
C GLY A 259 8.83 -20.18 9.19
N THR A 260 8.85 -18.85 9.10
CA THR A 260 9.66 -18.06 10.04
C THR A 260 9.01 -16.85 10.70
N ARG A 261 7.98 -16.22 10.13
CA ARG A 261 7.33 -15.05 10.75
C ARG A 261 5.82 -15.02 10.52
N ALA A 262 5.08 -15.88 11.20
CA ALA A 262 3.64 -15.64 11.32
C ALA A 262 3.42 -14.31 12.07
N PRO A 263 2.38 -13.53 11.77
CA PRO A 263 2.07 -12.30 12.50
C PRO A 263 2.01 -12.60 14.01
N GLY A 264 2.99 -12.11 14.77
CA GLY A 264 3.17 -12.45 16.20
C GLY A 264 2.04 -11.94 17.11
N SER A 265 1.15 -11.09 16.59
CA SER A 265 -0.09 -10.69 17.25
C SER A 265 -1.20 -10.52 16.22
N ALA A 266 -2.45 -10.77 16.60
CA ALA A 266 -3.62 -10.52 15.75
C ALA A 266 -3.90 -9.01 15.55
N THR A 267 -3.31 -8.15 16.40
CA THR A 267 -3.59 -6.70 16.50
C THR A 267 -3.21 -5.89 15.24
N PRO A 268 -2.05 -6.13 14.59
CA PRO A 268 -1.71 -5.48 13.32
C PRO A 268 -2.69 -5.83 12.20
N LEU A 269 -3.09 -7.11 12.09
CA LEU A 269 -4.04 -7.56 11.08
C LEU A 269 -5.45 -7.04 11.34
N SER A 270 -5.90 -7.00 12.60
CA SER A 270 -7.22 -6.47 12.93
C SER A 270 -7.31 -4.96 12.71
N GLY A 271 -6.25 -4.22 13.01
CA GLY A 271 -6.13 -2.80 12.66
C GLY A 271 -6.21 -2.58 11.15
N ARG A 272 -5.43 -3.35 10.37
CA ARG A 272 -5.46 -3.29 8.91
C ARG A 272 -6.82 -3.65 8.34
N TRP A 273 -7.44 -4.71 8.85
CA TRP A 273 -8.79 -5.12 8.43
C TRP A 273 -9.83 -4.04 8.74
N SER A 274 -9.73 -3.36 9.88
CA SER A 274 -10.64 -2.25 10.22
C SER A 274 -10.54 -1.11 9.21
N LEU A 275 -9.33 -0.78 8.71
CA LEU A 275 -9.14 0.20 7.63
C LEU A 275 -9.79 -0.26 6.32
N ILE A 276 -9.62 -1.54 5.96
CA ILE A 276 -10.22 -2.14 4.76
C ILE A 276 -11.75 -2.11 4.85
N VAL A 277 -12.32 -2.49 5.99
CA VAL A 277 -13.76 -2.51 6.25
C VAL A 277 -14.33 -1.09 6.20
N ALA A 278 -13.64 -0.11 6.76
CA ALA A 278 -14.02 1.29 6.70
C ALA A 278 -13.97 1.83 5.26
N TRP A 279 -12.90 1.55 4.51
CA TRP A 279 -12.75 1.97 3.11
C TRP A 279 -13.83 1.35 2.20
N THR A 280 -14.13 0.08 2.41
CA THR A 280 -15.17 -0.66 1.65
C THR A 280 -16.59 -0.42 2.17
N ASN A 281 -16.75 0.24 3.32
CA ASN A 281 -18.03 0.57 3.96
C ASN A 281 -18.89 -0.65 4.35
N PHE A 282 -18.26 -1.76 4.79
CA PHE A 282 -18.96 -2.98 5.28
C PHE A 282 -18.92 -3.10 6.80
N CYS A 283 -19.12 -2.00 7.50
CA CYS A 283 -18.81 -1.93 8.92
C CYS A 283 -19.85 -2.53 9.85
N THR A 284 -21.09 -2.62 9.38
CA THR A 284 -22.17 -3.28 10.10
C THR A 284 -22.01 -4.80 10.06
N THR A 285 -21.56 -5.34 8.93
CA THR A 285 -21.39 -6.79 8.74
C THR A 285 -19.99 -7.27 9.09
N ASN A 286 -18.98 -6.41 8.96
CA ASN A 286 -17.56 -6.76 9.04
C ASN A 286 -17.18 -7.88 8.04
N ILE A 287 -17.93 -7.95 6.93
CA ILE A 287 -17.78 -8.94 5.85
C ILE A 287 -17.72 -8.17 4.54
N VAL A 288 -16.59 -8.26 3.85
CA VAL A 288 -16.30 -7.54 2.60
C VAL A 288 -16.43 -8.50 1.42
N PRO A 289 -17.25 -8.19 0.39
CA PRO A 289 -17.28 -8.98 -0.84
C PRO A 289 -15.95 -8.91 -1.59
N ARG A 290 -15.60 -10.00 -2.29
CA ARG A 290 -14.36 -10.08 -3.09
C ARG A 290 -14.24 -8.97 -4.13
N ALA A 291 -15.35 -8.57 -4.73
CA ALA A 291 -15.37 -7.47 -5.70
C ALA A 291 -14.83 -6.18 -5.06
N ASN A 292 -15.29 -5.84 -3.85
CA ASN A 292 -14.84 -4.65 -3.13
C ASN A 292 -13.37 -4.74 -2.67
N LEU A 293 -12.84 -5.93 -2.36
CA LEU A 293 -11.40 -6.11 -2.16
C LEU A 293 -10.62 -5.94 -3.48
N SER A 294 -11.17 -6.41 -4.61
CA SER A 294 -10.59 -6.15 -5.92
C SER A 294 -10.56 -4.66 -6.24
N ASP A 295 -11.59 -3.92 -5.85
CA ASP A 295 -11.64 -2.47 -6.02
C ASP A 295 -10.62 -1.78 -5.13
N LEU A 296 -10.50 -2.19 -3.86
CA LEU A 296 -9.45 -1.70 -2.98
C LEU A 296 -8.07 -1.88 -3.61
N LEU A 297 -7.77 -3.06 -4.14
CA LEU A 297 -6.51 -3.34 -4.81
C LEU A 297 -6.27 -2.49 -6.06
N ARG A 298 -7.31 -1.97 -6.71
CA ARG A 298 -7.16 -1.11 -7.90
C ARG A 298 -7.18 0.38 -7.60
N TYR A 299 -7.87 0.80 -6.54
CA TYR A 299 -8.22 2.21 -6.32
C TYR A 299 -7.72 2.79 -4.99
N SER A 300 -7.20 1.98 -4.06
CA SER A 300 -6.57 2.47 -2.82
C SER A 300 -5.09 2.86 -3.04
N PHE A 301 -4.89 3.98 -3.74
CA PHE A 301 -3.55 4.42 -4.17
C PHE A 301 -2.60 4.69 -3.00
N THR A 302 -3.13 5.24 -1.90
CA THR A 302 -2.36 5.78 -0.77
C THR A 302 -2.71 5.09 0.54
N LYS A 303 -1.96 5.44 1.60
CA LYS A 303 -2.21 4.99 2.96
C LYS A 303 -3.66 5.20 3.39
N LEU A 304 -4.27 4.14 3.93
CA LEU A 304 -5.57 4.21 4.60
C LEU A 304 -5.36 4.78 6.01
N THR A 305 -6.15 5.79 6.39
CA THR A 305 -5.97 6.51 7.66
C THR A 305 -7.20 6.44 8.58
N SER A 306 -8.37 6.07 8.06
CA SER A 306 -9.61 6.03 8.82
C SER A 306 -10.08 4.60 9.06
N THR A 307 -10.31 4.26 10.33
CA THR A 307 -11.06 3.05 10.77
C THR A 307 -12.53 3.36 11.03
N THR A 308 -12.92 4.63 10.89
CA THR A 308 -14.31 5.04 11.10
C THR A 308 -15.09 4.86 9.82
N CYS A 309 -16.19 4.16 9.98
CA CYS A 309 -17.16 3.94 8.94
C CYS A 309 -18.06 5.16 8.89
N THR A 310 -17.76 6.06 7.97
CA THR A 310 -18.77 6.97 7.47
C THR A 310 -19.83 6.10 6.80
N GLY A 311 -21.11 6.29 7.11
CA GLY A 311 -22.17 5.63 6.34
C GLY A 311 -22.05 6.04 4.88
N GLY A 312 -21.38 5.20 4.08
CA GLY A 312 -20.94 5.53 2.73
C GLY A 312 -19.42 5.49 2.63
N SER A 313 -18.91 4.67 1.71
CA SER A 313 -17.70 5.03 0.98
C SER A 313 -17.83 6.50 0.59
N GLN A 314 -16.80 7.32 0.77
CA GLN A 314 -16.75 8.60 0.06
C GLN A 314 -16.45 8.30 -1.42
N CYS A 315 -17.39 7.60 -2.07
CA CYS A 315 -17.74 7.80 -3.47
C CYS A 315 -18.36 9.18 -3.66
N THR A 316 -18.41 9.97 -2.59
CA THR A 316 -19.09 11.23 -2.56
C THR A 316 -18.17 12.36 -2.91
N PRO A 317 -18.71 13.31 -3.66
CA PRO A 317 -17.86 14.21 -4.39
C PRO A 317 -17.51 15.53 -3.73
N ASP A 318 -18.23 15.86 -2.67
CA ASP A 318 -18.28 17.20 -2.11
C ASP A 318 -18.17 17.08 -0.58
N PRO A 319 -17.30 17.86 0.07
CA PRO A 319 -17.08 17.78 1.50
C PRO A 319 -18.29 18.28 2.33
N ASN A 320 -19.27 18.92 1.70
CA ASN A 320 -20.47 19.40 2.39
C ASN A 320 -21.47 18.26 2.64
N ALA A 321 -21.79 18.04 3.92
CA ALA A 321 -22.71 17.00 4.38
C ALA A 321 -24.11 17.05 3.74
N SER A 322 -24.57 18.21 3.25
CA SER A 322 -25.84 18.32 2.55
C SER A 322 -25.80 17.71 1.14
N CYS A 323 -24.68 17.90 0.42
CA CYS A 323 -24.47 17.30 -0.90
C CYS A 323 -24.29 15.79 -0.82
N GLU A 324 -23.61 15.33 0.24
CA GLU A 324 -23.55 13.91 0.61
C GLU A 324 -24.95 13.30 0.72
N GLN A 325 -25.84 13.93 1.51
CA GLN A 325 -27.19 13.39 1.71
C GLN A 325 -28.03 13.34 0.43
N LEU A 326 -27.95 14.38 -0.40
CA LEU A 326 -28.59 14.38 -1.72
C LEU A 326 -28.01 13.28 -2.62
N PHE A 327 -26.70 13.07 -2.58
CA PHE A 327 -26.04 12.01 -3.34
C PHE A 327 -26.46 10.61 -2.85
N GLN A 328 -26.52 10.37 -1.55
CA GLN A 328 -27.00 9.09 -0.99
C GLN A 328 -28.44 8.80 -1.39
N ALA A 329 -29.31 9.82 -1.33
CA ALA A 329 -30.68 9.71 -1.80
C ALA A 329 -30.76 9.48 -3.33
N CYS A 330 -29.86 10.08 -4.10
CA CYS A 330 -29.73 9.83 -5.54
C CYS A 330 -29.34 8.39 -5.84
N VAL A 331 -28.27 7.86 -5.23
CA VAL A 331 -27.81 6.51 -5.51
C VAL A 331 -28.76 5.45 -4.98
N ALA A 332 -29.66 5.76 -4.04
CA ALA A 332 -30.76 4.86 -3.70
C ALA A 332 -31.77 4.67 -4.85
N SER A 333 -31.78 5.55 -5.86
CA SER A 333 -32.68 5.46 -7.02
C SER A 333 -32.41 4.20 -7.87
N PRO A 334 -33.46 3.45 -8.28
CA PRO A 334 -33.30 2.25 -9.09
C PRO A 334 -32.73 2.54 -10.50
N ASN A 335 -32.92 3.77 -11.01
CA ASN A 335 -32.51 4.17 -12.35
C ASN A 335 -31.22 4.99 -12.37
N VAL A 336 -30.44 5.03 -11.27
CA VAL A 336 -29.28 5.93 -11.19
C VAL A 336 -28.20 5.67 -12.25
N LEU A 337 -28.07 4.43 -12.73
CA LEU A 337 -27.09 4.04 -13.77
C LEU A 337 -27.57 4.26 -15.20
N THR A 338 -28.89 4.40 -15.41
CA THR A 338 -29.50 4.45 -16.73
C THR A 338 -30.13 5.80 -17.03
N ASN A 339 -30.74 6.43 -16.03
CA ASN A 339 -31.43 7.70 -16.17
C ASN A 339 -31.50 8.46 -14.82
N PRO A 340 -30.36 8.92 -14.27
CA PRO A 340 -30.33 9.57 -12.97
C PRO A 340 -31.13 10.88 -12.92
N TYR A 341 -31.21 11.62 -14.03
CA TYR A 341 -31.87 12.93 -14.07
C TYR A 341 -33.40 12.88 -14.14
N THR A 342 -33.99 11.70 -13.95
CA THR A 342 -35.41 11.57 -13.59
C THR A 342 -35.67 11.76 -12.10
N ASN A 343 -34.62 11.86 -11.29
CA ASN A 343 -34.70 12.06 -9.85
C ASN A 343 -34.07 13.42 -9.46
N ILE A 344 -34.83 14.26 -8.76
CA ILE A 344 -34.39 15.60 -8.37
C ILE A 344 -33.17 15.58 -7.42
N ASN A 345 -33.06 14.57 -6.55
CA ASN A 345 -31.90 14.40 -5.67
C ASN A 345 -30.63 14.15 -6.50
N CYS A 346 -30.73 13.42 -7.61
CA CYS A 346 -29.60 13.21 -8.51
C CYS A 346 -29.20 14.47 -9.27
N VAL A 347 -30.18 15.29 -9.66
CA VAL A 347 -29.90 16.57 -10.32
C VAL A 347 -29.16 17.50 -9.36
N LEU A 348 -29.66 17.65 -8.14
CA LEU A 348 -29.05 18.52 -7.12
C LEU A 348 -27.70 17.96 -6.61
N ALA A 349 -27.55 16.62 -6.54
CA ALA A 349 -26.27 16.01 -6.22
C ALA A 349 -25.23 16.20 -7.35
N ALA A 350 -25.66 16.20 -8.61
CA ALA A 350 -24.78 16.46 -9.75
C ALA A 350 -24.29 17.92 -9.75
N THR A 351 -25.14 18.89 -9.39
CA THR A 351 -24.75 20.31 -9.30
C THR A 351 -23.82 20.61 -8.12
N CYS A 352 -23.79 19.75 -7.11
CA CYS A 352 -22.80 19.83 -6.03
C CYS A 352 -21.37 19.51 -6.49
N LYS A 353 -21.20 18.68 -7.55
CA LYS A 353 -19.92 18.08 -7.87
C LYS A 353 -18.86 19.10 -8.33
N GLU A 354 -17.77 19.19 -7.57
CA GLU A 354 -16.53 19.77 -8.09
C GLU A 354 -15.88 18.79 -9.08
N GLY A 355 -15.55 19.26 -10.29
CA GLY A 355 -15.06 18.42 -11.39
C GLY A 355 -16.13 18.02 -12.42
N GLY A 356 -17.34 18.58 -12.33
CA GLY A 356 -18.35 18.47 -13.37
C GLY A 356 -18.95 17.07 -13.52
N ILE A 357 -19.53 16.78 -14.68
CA ILE A 357 -20.41 15.62 -14.83
C ILE A 357 -19.68 14.27 -14.84
N ASN A 358 -18.44 14.25 -15.33
CA ASN A 358 -17.64 13.03 -15.33
C ASN A 358 -17.38 12.56 -13.90
N ALA A 359 -17.06 13.51 -13.03
CA ALA A 359 -16.74 13.21 -11.65
C ALA A 359 -18.01 12.83 -10.84
N PHE A 360 -19.21 13.28 -11.25
CA PHE A 360 -20.48 12.79 -10.71
C PHE A 360 -20.77 11.35 -11.17
N GLY A 361 -20.52 11.02 -12.45
CA GLY A 361 -20.66 9.65 -12.93
C GLY A 361 -19.69 8.69 -12.25
N GLU A 362 -18.43 9.09 -12.06
CA GLU A 362 -17.44 8.32 -11.30
C GLU A 362 -17.91 8.04 -9.87
N ALA A 363 -18.45 9.05 -9.20
CA ALA A 363 -19.07 8.93 -7.88
C ALA A 363 -20.22 7.91 -7.88
N VAL A 364 -21.15 8.00 -8.84
CA VAL A 364 -22.25 7.04 -8.99
C VAL A 364 -21.73 5.63 -9.27
N GLY A 365 -20.75 5.49 -10.15
CA GLY A 365 -20.12 4.22 -10.48
C GLY A 365 -19.46 3.57 -9.26
N CYS A 366 -18.70 4.35 -8.49
CA CYS A 366 -18.15 3.95 -7.21
C CYS A 366 -19.25 3.47 -6.24
N ALA A 367 -20.32 4.26 -6.07
CA ALA A 367 -21.40 3.94 -5.12
C ALA A 367 -22.20 2.69 -5.51
N LYS A 368 -22.30 2.43 -6.82
CA LYS A 368 -23.02 1.28 -7.38
C LYS A 368 -22.12 0.08 -7.67
N ASN A 369 -20.83 0.20 -7.37
CA ASN A 369 -19.78 -0.74 -7.72
C ASN A 369 -19.87 -1.19 -9.20
N THR A 370 -19.86 -0.21 -10.11
CA THR A 370 -19.87 -0.44 -11.56
C THR A 370 -19.23 0.72 -12.31
N GLN A 371 -18.98 0.56 -13.60
CA GLN A 371 -18.64 1.68 -14.47
C GLN A 371 -19.91 2.44 -14.83
N SER A 372 -19.89 3.75 -14.59
CA SER A 372 -20.87 4.68 -15.12
C SER A 372 -20.31 5.39 -16.35
N ASN A 373 -21.13 5.58 -17.37
CA ASN A 373 -20.85 6.47 -18.48
C ASN A 373 -21.75 7.70 -18.38
N PRO A 374 -21.35 8.74 -17.64
CA PRO A 374 -22.19 9.92 -17.43
C PRO A 374 -22.55 10.66 -18.72
N ARG A 375 -21.73 10.51 -19.78
CA ARG A 375 -22.03 11.07 -21.11
C ARG A 375 -23.13 10.32 -21.86
N ALA A 376 -23.44 9.09 -21.45
CA ALA A 376 -24.54 8.31 -22.00
C ALA A 376 -25.86 8.52 -21.24
N TYR A 377 -25.85 9.30 -20.16
CA TYR A 377 -27.08 9.58 -19.42
C TYR A 377 -28.07 10.37 -20.29
N PRO A 378 -29.35 9.95 -20.32
CA PRO A 378 -30.41 10.72 -20.93
C PRO A 378 -30.42 12.15 -20.39
N ARG A 379 -30.83 13.07 -21.25
CA ARG A 379 -30.97 14.48 -20.90
C ARG A 379 -31.98 14.65 -19.75
N LEU A 380 -31.79 15.70 -18.93
CA LEU A 380 -32.71 16.06 -17.85
C LEU A 380 -34.17 15.98 -18.30
N SER A 381 -35.05 15.34 -17.51
CA SER A 381 -36.46 15.26 -17.91
C SER A 381 -37.16 16.61 -17.73
N SER A 382 -38.07 16.95 -18.64
CA SER A 382 -38.87 18.18 -18.54
C SER A 382 -39.74 18.21 -17.27
N SER A 383 -40.14 17.04 -16.75
CA SER A 383 -40.88 16.95 -15.49
C SER A 383 -40.04 17.40 -14.29
N VAL A 384 -38.78 16.96 -14.21
CA VAL A 384 -37.87 17.35 -13.12
C VAL A 384 -37.45 18.81 -13.29
N PHE A 385 -37.22 19.25 -14.52
CA PHE A 385 -36.96 20.67 -14.77
C PHE A 385 -38.14 21.56 -14.35
N ASN A 386 -39.37 21.21 -14.69
CA ASN A 386 -40.54 21.99 -14.29
C ASN A 386 -40.73 22.01 -12.77
N ALA A 387 -40.36 20.92 -12.08
CA ALA A 387 -40.33 20.89 -10.62
C ALA A 387 -39.27 21.84 -10.05
N LEU A 388 -38.06 21.87 -10.64
CA LEU A 388 -37.00 22.80 -10.26
C LEU A 388 -37.38 24.27 -10.53
N ALA A 389 -38.01 24.53 -11.67
CA ALA A 389 -38.40 25.86 -12.14
C ALA A 389 -39.72 26.36 -11.53
N PHE A 390 -40.40 25.55 -10.72
CA PHE A 390 -41.76 25.85 -10.22
C PHE A 390 -42.77 26.26 -11.32
N GLY A 391 -42.53 25.83 -12.56
CA GLY A 391 -43.36 26.16 -13.72
C GLY A 391 -42.97 27.43 -14.49
N ASP A 392 -41.95 28.18 -14.05
CA ASP A 392 -41.59 29.50 -14.62
C ASP A 392 -40.91 29.41 -16.02
N GLY A 393 -40.62 28.20 -16.50
CA GLY A 393 -39.96 27.97 -17.80
C GLY A 393 -38.43 28.20 -17.77
N PHE A 394 -37.91 28.73 -16.68
CA PHE A 394 -36.49 28.92 -16.38
C PHE A 394 -36.23 28.61 -14.90
N VAL A 395 -34.97 28.38 -14.55
CA VAL A 395 -34.53 28.29 -13.15
C VAL A 395 -33.77 29.56 -12.82
N ASN A 396 -34.17 30.25 -11.76
CA ASN A 396 -33.40 31.34 -11.15
C ASN A 396 -32.74 30.87 -9.83
N GLN A 397 -31.94 31.75 -9.20
CA GLN A 397 -31.26 31.44 -7.94
C GLN A 397 -32.22 30.96 -6.86
N GLN A 398 -33.37 31.62 -6.71
CA GLN A 398 -34.33 31.31 -5.66
C GLN A 398 -34.98 29.95 -5.92
N ASN A 399 -35.37 29.66 -7.16
CA ASN A 399 -35.90 28.35 -7.53
C ASN A 399 -34.89 27.23 -7.22
N TYR A 400 -33.60 27.44 -7.50
CA TYR A 400 -32.55 26.47 -7.18
C TYR A 400 -32.38 26.27 -5.66
N ILE A 401 -32.33 27.35 -4.89
CA ILE A 401 -32.26 27.31 -3.42
C ILE A 401 -33.46 26.55 -2.86
N ASP A 402 -34.68 26.93 -3.25
CA ASP A 402 -35.91 26.32 -2.75
C ASP A 402 -35.99 24.84 -3.10
N SER A 403 -35.54 24.46 -4.30
CA SER A 403 -35.45 23.06 -4.70
C SER A 403 -34.41 22.29 -3.89
N TYR A 404 -33.25 22.89 -3.61
CA TYR A 404 -32.18 22.27 -2.85
C TYR A 404 -32.61 21.98 -1.41
N TYR A 405 -33.12 22.99 -0.71
CA TYR A 405 -33.65 22.84 0.65
C TYR A 405 -34.92 22.00 0.68
N GLY A 406 -35.78 22.12 -0.35
CA GLY A 406 -36.97 21.30 -0.53
C GLY A 406 -36.64 19.81 -0.62
N ALA A 407 -35.66 19.43 -1.45
CA ALA A 407 -35.19 18.06 -1.56
C ALA A 407 -34.63 17.53 -0.24
N LEU A 408 -33.76 18.30 0.43
CA LEU A 408 -33.24 17.93 1.75
C LEU A 408 -34.34 17.72 2.78
N SER A 409 -35.37 18.56 2.79
CA SER A 409 -36.47 18.47 3.76
C SER A 409 -37.23 17.14 3.70
N THR A 410 -37.16 16.43 2.57
CA THR A 410 -37.77 15.10 2.40
C THR A 410 -36.93 13.95 2.94
N LEU A 411 -35.66 14.21 3.29
CA LEU A 411 -34.72 13.19 3.76
C LEU A 411 -34.79 13.00 5.28
N PRO A 412 -34.46 11.81 5.80
CA PRO A 412 -34.34 11.59 7.24
C PRO A 412 -33.16 12.40 7.80
N ASN A 413 -33.40 13.20 8.86
CA ASN A 413 -32.39 14.00 9.56
C ASN A 413 -31.54 14.89 8.62
N PRO A 414 -32.16 15.90 7.98
CA PRO A 414 -31.48 16.74 7.00
C PRO A 414 -30.32 17.55 7.60
N SER A 415 -29.20 17.55 6.89
CA SER A 415 -28.02 18.38 7.13
C SER A 415 -28.18 19.66 6.34
N TRP A 416 -28.43 20.76 7.04
CA TRP A 416 -28.70 22.05 6.43
C TRP A 416 -27.39 22.80 6.14
N PRO A 417 -27.06 23.10 4.87
CA PRO A 417 -25.91 23.93 4.56
C PRO A 417 -26.21 25.42 4.79
N ASP A 418 -25.15 26.21 4.86
CA ASP A 418 -25.25 27.67 4.75
C ASP A 418 -25.81 28.08 3.37
N VAL A 419 -26.68 29.09 3.33
CA VAL A 419 -27.29 29.54 2.08
C VAL A 419 -26.25 30.08 1.08
N ALA A 420 -25.16 30.69 1.56
CA ALA A 420 -24.07 31.17 0.71
C ALA A 420 -23.37 30.02 -0.03
N TYR A 421 -23.31 28.85 0.59
CA TYR A 421 -22.79 27.64 -0.06
C TYR A 421 -23.67 27.23 -1.25
N VAL A 422 -24.99 27.21 -1.06
CA VAL A 422 -25.96 26.85 -2.12
C VAL A 422 -25.95 27.89 -3.24
N ILE A 423 -25.84 29.19 -2.89
CA ILE A 423 -25.65 30.28 -3.85
C ILE A 423 -24.34 30.10 -4.65
N GLY A 424 -23.26 29.65 -4.01
CA GLY A 424 -22.01 29.33 -4.70
C GLY A 424 -22.18 28.27 -5.77
N LYS A 425 -22.94 27.20 -5.50
CA LYS A 425 -23.24 26.16 -6.50
C LYS A 425 -24.10 26.70 -7.65
N TRP A 426 -25.10 27.55 -7.36
CA TRP A 426 -25.88 28.22 -8.39
C TRP A 426 -25.01 29.13 -9.28
N THR A 427 -24.09 29.86 -8.68
CA THR A 427 -23.16 30.76 -9.39
C THR A 427 -22.31 29.98 -10.41
N THR A 428 -21.87 28.77 -10.08
CA THR A 428 -21.17 27.87 -11.01
C THR A 428 -22.02 27.55 -12.23
N ILE A 429 -23.30 27.23 -12.04
CA ILE A 429 -24.24 26.93 -13.13
C ILE A 429 -24.46 28.17 -14.01
N GLN A 430 -24.72 29.32 -13.41
CA GLN A 430 -24.89 30.58 -14.14
C GLN A 430 -23.65 30.95 -14.95
N THR A 431 -22.47 30.80 -14.35
CA THR A 431 -21.19 31.12 -14.99
C THR A 431 -20.92 30.21 -16.18
N TRP A 432 -21.17 28.90 -16.03
CA TRP A 432 -20.98 27.94 -17.11
C TRP A 432 -21.98 28.14 -18.25
N THR A 433 -23.25 28.39 -17.93
CA THR A 433 -24.31 28.56 -18.93
C THR A 433 -24.26 29.92 -19.64
N ALA A 434 -23.65 30.93 -19.01
CA ALA A 434 -23.44 32.28 -19.53
C ALA A 434 -24.70 32.93 -20.12
N PHE A 435 -25.88 32.65 -19.55
CA PHE A 435 -27.14 33.17 -20.07
C PHE A 435 -27.36 34.63 -19.63
N PRO A 436 -27.70 35.57 -20.55
CA PRO A 436 -27.65 37.01 -20.27
C PRO A 436 -28.51 37.53 -19.12
N SER A 437 -29.67 36.91 -18.85
CA SER A 437 -30.55 37.32 -17.75
C SER A 437 -30.17 36.70 -16.40
N GLY A 438 -29.25 35.73 -16.38
CA GLY A 438 -28.98 34.88 -15.21
C GLY A 438 -30.08 33.85 -14.91
N GLU A 439 -31.20 33.89 -15.63
CA GLU A 439 -32.26 32.88 -15.58
C GLU A 439 -31.94 31.78 -16.59
N VAL A 440 -31.78 30.55 -16.13
CA VAL A 440 -31.28 29.46 -16.97
C VAL A 440 -32.47 28.66 -17.53
N PRO A 441 -32.74 28.72 -18.85
CA PRO A 441 -33.81 27.94 -19.46
C PRO A 441 -33.45 26.46 -19.53
N TYR A 442 -34.46 25.61 -19.79
CA TYR A 442 -34.32 24.15 -19.83
C TYR A 442 -33.14 23.66 -20.66
N GLY A 443 -32.97 24.20 -21.89
CA GLY A 443 -31.90 23.80 -22.79
C GLY A 443 -30.52 23.90 -22.12
N ASN A 444 -30.20 25.10 -21.64
CA ASN A 444 -28.91 25.40 -21.01
C ASN A 444 -28.68 24.64 -19.70
N PHE A 445 -29.70 24.51 -18.85
CA PHE A 445 -29.56 23.76 -17.60
C PHE A 445 -29.34 22.26 -17.86
N ALA A 446 -30.05 21.71 -18.86
CA ALA A 446 -29.86 20.33 -19.26
C ALA A 446 -28.49 20.08 -19.93
N ASP A 447 -27.95 21.06 -20.68
CA ASP A 447 -26.59 21.00 -21.24
C ASP A 447 -25.52 21.03 -20.15
N PHE A 448 -25.70 21.83 -19.10
CA PHE A 448 -24.81 21.83 -17.95
C PHE A 448 -24.67 20.42 -17.36
N LEU A 449 -25.79 19.71 -17.17
CA LEU A 449 -25.79 18.33 -16.66
C LEU A 449 -25.30 17.27 -17.66
N GLN A 450 -24.90 17.66 -18.87
CA GLN A 450 -24.33 16.75 -19.87
C GLN A 450 -22.88 17.08 -20.22
N TYR A 451 -22.46 18.34 -20.07
CA TYR A 451 -21.22 18.84 -20.65
C TYR A 451 -20.33 19.65 -19.69
N ALA A 452 -20.81 19.99 -18.49
CA ALA A 452 -20.04 20.80 -17.54
C ALA A 452 -18.91 20.06 -16.83
#